data_AF-A0A7X0PDI5-F1
#
_entry.id   AF-A0A7X0PDI5-F1
#
_cell.length_a   1.000
_cell.length_b   1.000
_cell.length_c   1.000
_cell.angle_alpha   90.00
_cell.angle_beta   90.00
_cell.angle_gamma   90.00
#
_symmetry.space_group_name_H-M   'P 1'
#
loop_
_entity.id
_entity.type
_entity.pdbx_description
1 polymer ?
#
loop_
_entity_poly.entity_id
_entity_poly.type
_entity_poly.pdbx_seq_one_letter_code
_entity_poly.pdbx_strand_id
1 'polypeptide(L)'
;MYGWLHYRRTPTDDYGKRWEAHLLDKQGGKGLILPLYRARLSQIDGVCHIVGTEEGGRTNTKAKPSLWKQSWLCAIDPSHALPLLDKVCLDPGDPYSRELDNLIEDPYEPYRYAG
;
A
#
# COMPACT_ATOMS: atom_id res chain seq x y z
N MET A 1 -12.15 1.14 12.79
CA MET A 1 -11.28 0.12 13.40
C MET A 1 -10.06 0.84 13.96
N TYR A 2 -9.60 0.47 15.16
CA TYR A 2 -8.44 1.10 15.80
C TYR A 2 -7.32 0.07 15.93
N GLY A 3 -6.08 0.52 15.85
CA GLY A 3 -4.90 -0.34 15.97
C GLY A 3 -3.60 0.43 15.88
N TRP A 4 -2.50 -0.29 15.91
CA TRP A 4 -1.15 0.22 15.77
C TRP A 4 -0.66 0.04 14.33
N LEU A 5 -0.45 1.16 13.62
CA LEU A 5 0.13 1.12 12.28
C LEU A 5 1.64 0.85 12.37
N HIS A 6 2.09 -0.24 11.77
CA HIS A 6 3.50 -0.56 11.61
C HIS A 6 3.87 -0.46 10.13
N TYR A 7 4.55 0.63 9.78
CA TYR A 7 5.07 0.88 8.43
C TYR A 7 6.57 0.59 8.42
N ARG A 8 6.99 -0.42 7.65
CA ARG A 8 8.38 -0.92 7.66
C ARG A 8 8.88 -1.24 6.27
N ARG A 9 10.20 -1.27 6.11
CA ARG A 9 10.83 -1.79 4.91
C ARG A 9 10.77 -3.31 4.90
N THR A 10 10.38 -3.90 3.77
CA THR A 10 10.45 -5.34 3.53
C THR A 10 11.91 -5.80 3.66
N PRO A 11 12.18 -6.94 4.31
CA PRO A 11 13.51 -7.54 4.31
C PRO A 11 14.02 -7.65 2.88
N THR A 12 15.28 -7.27 2.62
CA THR A 12 15.86 -7.25 1.28
C THR A 12 15.77 -8.64 0.63
N ASP A 13 14.81 -8.81 -0.27
CA ASP A 13 14.80 -9.84 -1.29
C ASP A 13 15.41 -9.28 -2.58
N ASP A 14 15.64 -10.14 -3.57
CA ASP A 14 16.24 -9.79 -4.87
C ASP A 14 15.41 -8.80 -5.71
N TYR A 15 14.28 -8.31 -5.19
CA TYR A 15 13.31 -7.52 -5.93
C TYR A 15 13.13 -6.06 -5.44
N GLY A 16 14.10 -5.54 -4.67
CA GLY A 16 14.27 -4.10 -4.43
C GLY A 16 13.68 -3.54 -3.12
N LYS A 17 13.73 -2.21 -2.95
CA LYS A 17 13.28 -1.53 -1.72
C LYS A 17 11.75 -1.46 -1.67
N ARG A 18 11.13 -2.39 -0.95
CA ARG A 18 9.67 -2.42 -0.75
C ARG A 18 9.34 -1.95 0.67
N TRP A 19 8.22 -1.25 0.82
CA TRP A 19 7.63 -0.93 2.11
C TRP A 19 6.37 -1.75 2.31
N GLU A 20 6.04 -2.02 3.56
CA GLU A 20 4.85 -2.74 4.00
C GLU A 20 4.12 -1.93 5.06
N ALA A 21 2.79 -1.95 5.00
CA ALA A 21 1.93 -1.43 6.04
C ALA A 21 1.17 -2.58 6.71
N HIS A 22 1.32 -2.69 8.03
CA HIS A 22 0.63 -3.67 8.86
C HIS A 22 -0.21 -2.93 9.88
N LEU A 23 -1.51 -3.27 9.97
CA LEU A 23 -2.36 -2.80 11.06
C LEU A 23 -2.40 -3.86 12.15
N LEU A 24 -1.81 -3.55 13.31
CA LEU A 24 -1.67 -4.48 14.44
C LEU A 24 -2.63 -4.11 15.58
N ASP A 25 -2.94 -5.05 16.46
CA ASP A 25 -3.72 -4.79 17.68
C ASP A 25 -2.96 -3.92 18.70
N LYS A 26 -1.63 -4.07 18.75
CA LYS A 26 -0.69 -3.29 19.55
C LYS A 26 0.69 -3.25 18.89
N GLN A 27 1.63 -2.49 19.45
CA GLN A 27 3.01 -2.48 18.97
C GLN A 27 3.61 -3.90 19.02
N GLY A 28 4.03 -4.41 17.85
CA GLY A 28 4.56 -5.77 17.69
C GLY A 28 3.53 -6.89 17.87
N GLY A 29 2.24 -6.57 17.90
CA GLY A 29 1.17 -7.53 18.12
C GLY A 29 0.69 -8.24 16.84
N LYS A 30 -0.53 -8.79 16.90
CA LYS A 30 -1.13 -9.56 15.81
C LYS A 30 -1.71 -8.63 14.75
N GLY A 31 -1.57 -9.01 13.47
CA GLY A 31 -2.27 -8.34 12.36
C GLY A 31 -3.79 -8.43 12.47
N LEU A 32 -4.46 -7.28 12.36
CA LEU A 32 -5.92 -7.15 12.39
C LEU A 32 -6.56 -7.36 11.02
N ILE A 33 -5.84 -7.00 9.96
CA ILE A 33 -6.21 -7.18 8.55
C ILE A 33 -4.98 -7.63 7.76
N LEU A 34 -5.18 -8.05 6.51
CA LEU A 34 -4.06 -8.40 5.62
C LEU A 34 -3.18 -7.16 5.38
N PRO A 35 -1.85 -7.33 5.32
CA PRO A 35 -0.95 -6.19 5.14
C PRO A 35 -1.00 -5.66 3.70
N LEU A 36 -0.63 -4.40 3.55
CA LEU A 36 -0.34 -3.82 2.24
C LEU A 36 1.14 -4.00 1.93
N TYR A 37 1.43 -4.72 0.85
CA TYR A 37 2.76 -4.83 0.27
C TYR A 37 2.99 -3.76 -0.77
N ARG A 38 4.28 -3.45 -1.01
CA ARG A 38 4.70 -2.33 -1.87
C ARG A 38 3.97 -1.03 -1.50
N ALA A 39 3.72 -0.86 -0.21
CA ALA A 39 2.95 0.23 0.34
C ALA A 39 3.67 1.55 0.10
N ARG A 40 2.89 2.60 -0.15
CA ARG A 40 3.37 3.98 -0.24
C ARG A 40 2.51 4.84 0.67
N LEU A 41 3.16 5.81 1.28
CA LEU A 41 2.53 6.72 2.22
C LEU A 41 2.50 8.12 1.63
N SER A 42 1.35 8.77 1.74
CA SER A 42 1.17 10.20 1.50
C SER A 42 0.37 10.82 2.64
N GLN A 43 0.44 12.14 2.78
CA GLN A 43 -0.34 12.87 3.78
C GLN A 43 -1.30 13.83 3.06
N ILE A 44 -2.56 13.80 3.47
CA ILE A 44 -3.64 14.62 2.89
C ILE A 44 -4.37 15.27 4.07
N ASP A 45 -4.29 16.60 4.20
CA ASP A 45 -4.98 17.37 5.24
C ASP A 45 -4.81 16.81 6.67
N GLY A 46 -3.61 16.33 7.00
CA GLY A 46 -3.31 15.74 8.31
C GLY A 46 -3.71 14.27 8.47
N VAL A 47 -4.39 13.68 7.48
CA VAL A 47 -4.70 12.24 7.41
C VAL A 47 -3.60 11.52 6.63
N CYS A 48 -3.18 10.37 7.14
CA CYS A 48 -2.22 9.51 6.45
C CYS A 48 -2.97 8.62 5.46
N HIS A 49 -2.58 8.67 4.19
CA HIS A 49 -3.13 7.82 3.13
C HIS A 49 -2.08 6.81 2.69
N ILE A 50 -2.43 5.53 2.79
CA ILE A 50 -1.54 4.42 2.45
C ILE A 50 -2.16 3.63 1.31
N VAL A 51 -1.43 3.50 0.21
CA VAL A 51 -1.85 2.68 -0.94
C VAL A 51 -0.87 1.54 -1.09
N GLY A 52 -1.39 0.35 -1.39
CA GLY A 52 -0.54 -0.80 -1.66
C GLY A 52 -1.32 -1.95 -2.25
N THR A 53 -0.74 -3.14 -2.15
CA THR A 53 -1.31 -4.36 -2.71
C THR A 53 -1.51 -5.36 -1.59
N GLU A 54 -2.74 -5.83 -1.45
CA GLU A 54 -3.10 -6.93 -0.58
C GLU A 54 -2.96 -8.23 -1.38
N GLU A 55 -2.24 -9.20 -0.82
CA GLU A 55 -2.13 -10.54 -1.41
C GLU A 55 -3.17 -11.46 -0.78
N GLY A 56 -4.23 -11.75 -1.52
CA GLY A 56 -5.27 -12.69 -1.13
C GLY A 56 -5.13 -14.06 -1.79
N GLY A 57 -5.81 -15.05 -1.20
CA GLY A 57 -5.87 -16.42 -1.71
C GLY A 57 -5.28 -17.46 -0.75
N ARG A 58 -5.69 -18.72 -0.89
CA ARG A 58 -5.15 -19.83 -0.09
C ARG A 58 -3.75 -20.20 -0.61
N THR A 59 -2.73 -20.02 0.22
CA THR A 59 -1.33 -20.40 -0.04
C THR A 59 -1.10 -21.90 -0.26
N ASN A 60 -2.11 -22.76 -0.02
CA ASN A 60 -2.00 -24.22 -0.08
C ASN A 60 -2.34 -24.85 -1.44
N THR A 61 -2.58 -24.07 -2.48
CA THR A 61 -2.86 -24.62 -3.81
C THR A 61 -1.95 -23.93 -4.82
N LYS A 62 -1.54 -24.63 -5.88
CA LYS A 62 -0.69 -24.11 -6.99
C LYS A 62 -1.29 -22.91 -7.76
N ALA A 63 -2.24 -22.20 -7.16
CA ALA A 63 -2.89 -21.02 -7.69
C ALA A 63 -2.06 -19.77 -7.37
N LYS A 64 -1.92 -18.88 -8.35
CA LYS A 64 -1.30 -17.56 -8.14
C LYS A 64 -2.12 -16.78 -7.09
N PRO A 65 -1.48 -16.08 -6.15
CA PRO A 65 -2.20 -15.20 -5.23
C PRO A 65 -2.97 -14.12 -6.01
N SER A 66 -4.20 -13.86 -5.58
CA SER A 66 -5.01 -12.76 -6.07
C SER A 66 -4.48 -11.47 -5.45
N LEU A 67 -3.86 -10.62 -6.25
CA LEU A 67 -3.36 -9.33 -5.77
C LEU A 67 -4.43 -8.25 -6.00
N TRP A 68 -4.87 -7.61 -4.92
CA TRP A 68 -5.85 -6.52 -4.96
C TRP A 68 -5.21 -5.21 -4.54
N LYS A 69 -5.46 -4.14 -5.30
CA LYS A 69 -5.07 -2.78 -4.90
C LYS A 69 -6.00 -2.32 -3.79
N GLN A 70 -5.42 -1.79 -2.73
CA GLN A 70 -6.13 -1.36 -1.53
C GLN A 70 -5.58 -0.01 -1.06
N SER A 71 -6.44 0.74 -0.40
CA SER A 71 -6.17 2.08 0.12
C SER A 71 -6.67 2.18 1.56
N TRP A 72 -5.80 2.64 2.47
CA TRP A 72 -6.14 2.87 3.86
C TRP A 72 -6.02 4.36 4.18
N LEU A 73 -7.07 4.92 4.81
CA LEU A 73 -7.02 6.22 5.44
C LEU A 73 -6.82 6.04 6.94
N CYS A 74 -5.72 6.59 7.44
CA CYS A 74 -5.29 6.50 8.83
C CYS A 74 -5.35 7.88 9.47
N ALA A 75 -6.26 8.05 10.43
CA ALA A 75 -6.42 9.28 11.20
C ALA A 75 -6.46 8.95 12.70
N ILE A 76 -6.02 9.90 13.53
CA ILE A 76 -6.15 9.81 14.98
C ILE A 76 -7.62 9.94 15.38
N ASP A 77 -8.31 10.92 14.82
CA ASP A 77 -9.76 11.07 14.92
C ASP A 77 -10.41 10.59 13.60
N PRO A 78 -11.30 9.58 13.63
CA PRO A 78 -11.98 9.11 12.43
C PRO A 78 -12.75 10.19 11.66
N SER A 79 -13.24 11.24 12.34
CA SER A 79 -13.98 12.33 11.72
C SER A 79 -13.14 13.10 10.69
N HIS A 80 -11.82 13.10 10.81
CA HIS A 80 -10.92 13.73 9.83
C HIS A 80 -10.81 12.92 8.53
N ALA A 81 -10.99 11.59 8.59
CA ALA A 81 -10.89 10.72 7.41
C ALA A 81 -12.20 10.65 6.61
N LEU A 82 -13.35 10.82 7.26
CA LEU A 82 -14.67 10.70 6.62
C LEU A 82 -14.82 11.61 5.37
N PRO A 83 -14.44 12.90 5.38
CA PRO A 83 -14.59 13.78 4.22
C PRO A 83 -13.65 13.42 3.05
N LEU A 84 -12.66 12.55 3.28
CA LEU A 84 -11.70 12.12 2.27
C LEU A 84 -12.12 10.82 1.59
N LEU A 85 -13.08 10.07 2.15
CA LEU A 85 -13.52 8.79 1.58
C LEU A 85 -13.96 8.91 0.12
N ASP A 86 -14.70 9.97 -0.21
CA ASP A 86 -15.21 10.20 -1.58
C ASP A 86 -14.16 10.83 -2.50
N LYS A 87 -13.04 11.32 -1.95
CA LYS A 87 -11.96 11.98 -2.69
C LYS A 87 -10.84 11.01 -3.05
N VAL A 88 -10.75 9.89 -2.35
CA VAL A 88 -9.73 8.87 -2.58
C VAL A 88 -10.28 7.85 -3.56
N CYS A 89 -9.94 8.04 -4.83
CA CYS A 89 -10.17 7.04 -5.87
C CYS A 89 -8.85 6.32 -6.19
N LEU A 90 -8.92 5.00 -6.33
CA LEU A 90 -7.84 4.25 -6.98
C LEU A 90 -7.98 4.50 -8.47
N ASP A 91 -7.16 5.38 -9.04
CA ASP A 91 -7.14 5.59 -10.49
C ASP A 91 -6.55 4.34 -11.16
N PRO A 92 -7.29 3.62 -12.02
CA PRO A 92 -6.73 2.50 -12.78
C PRO A 92 -5.63 2.93 -13.76
N GLY A 93 -5.56 4.21 -14.14
CA GLY A 93 -4.51 4.81 -14.98
C GLY A 93 -3.27 5.27 -14.23
N ASP A 94 -3.20 5.06 -12.90
CA ASP A 94 -2.03 5.39 -12.11
C ASP A 94 -0.78 4.66 -12.67
N PRO A 95 0.34 5.36 -12.94
CA PRO A 95 1.62 4.73 -13.36
C PRO A 95 2.13 3.63 -12.41
N TYR A 96 1.46 3.40 -11.28
CA TYR A 96 1.72 2.32 -10.33
C TYR A 96 0.74 1.12 -10.44
N SER A 97 -0.04 1.03 -11.52
CA SER A 97 -0.94 -0.10 -11.83
C SER A 97 -0.15 -1.37 -12.22
N ARG A 98 -0.70 -2.56 -11.89
CA ARG A 98 -0.08 -3.87 -12.19
C ARG A 98 0.09 -4.12 -13.70
N GLU A 99 -0.59 -3.35 -14.54
CA GLU A 99 -0.56 -3.51 -15.99
C GLU A 99 0.73 -2.91 -16.60
N LEU A 100 1.42 -2.03 -15.87
CA LEU A 100 2.72 -1.45 -16.24
C LEU A 100 3.94 -2.25 -15.74
N ASP A 101 3.77 -3.09 -14.71
CA ASP A 101 4.83 -3.97 -14.19
C ASP A 101 5.38 -4.97 -15.24
N ASN A 102 4.65 -5.19 -16.35
CA ASN A 102 5.03 -6.15 -17.40
C ASN A 102 5.54 -5.52 -18.70
N LEU A 103 5.61 -4.19 -18.84
CA LEU A 103 5.78 -3.56 -20.16
C LEU A 103 6.87 -2.48 -20.29
N ILE A 104 7.67 -2.14 -19.28
CA ILE A 104 8.67 -1.06 -19.44
C ILE A 104 10.07 -1.48 -18.96
N GLU A 105 11.07 -1.22 -19.82
CA GLU A 105 12.50 -1.10 -19.47
C GLU A 105 12.67 -0.39 -18.13
N ASP A 106 13.36 -1.01 -17.18
CA ASP A 106 13.62 -0.52 -15.81
C ASP A 106 12.79 0.72 -15.36
N PRO A 107 11.58 0.52 -14.78
CA PRO A 107 10.66 1.60 -14.39
C PRO A 107 11.15 2.42 -13.18
N TYR A 108 12.42 2.29 -12.78
CA TYR A 108 13.02 2.94 -11.62
C TYR A 108 14.10 3.99 -11.98
N GLU A 109 14.27 4.34 -13.26
CA GLU A 109 15.10 5.50 -13.66
C GLU A 109 14.45 6.82 -13.17
N PRO A 110 15.15 7.68 -12.41
CA PRO A 110 14.59 8.95 -11.98
C PRO A 110 14.38 9.91 -13.17
N TYR A 111 13.18 10.48 -13.28
CA TYR A 111 12.87 11.49 -14.30
C TYR A 111 13.87 12.65 -14.24
N ARG A 112 14.56 12.93 -15.36
CA ARG A 112 15.32 14.17 -15.53
C ARG A 112 14.32 15.31 -15.67
N TYR A 113 14.39 16.31 -14.78
CA TYR A 113 13.60 17.54 -14.93
C TYR A 113 13.96 18.22 -16.26
N ALA A 114 12.95 18.46 -17.11
CA ALA A 114 13.06 19.43 -18.20
C ALA A 114 12.82 20.81 -17.59
N GLY A 115 13.76 21.73 -17.82
CA GLY A 115 13.70 23.12 -17.37
C GLY A 115 12.66 23.95 -18.10
#